data_AF-A0A3N2ILY5-F1
#
_entry.id   AF-A0A3N2ILY5-F1
#
_cell.length_a   1.000
_cell.length_b   1.000
_cell.length_c   1.000
_cell.angle_alpha   90.00
_cell.angle_beta   90.00
_cell.angle_gamma   90.00
#
_symmetry.space_group_name_H-M   'P 1'
#
loop_
_entity.id
_entity.type
_entity.pdbx_description
1 polymer ?
#
loop_
_entity_poly.entity_id
_entity_poly.type
_entity_poly.pdbx_seq_one_letter_code
_entity_poly.pdbx_strand_id
1 'polypeptide(L)'
;MIATDPKLNDRRLRWERTIWVIDMVAYAVMAVNGASALWFTSPFVQEEIRLPAVIVVWGVLMLAGGAGGFFGRLFGLWAVEVILNVSAWSGAVCYAIIIFSAVTSGSSLVILGMVVLAFLFMFRRYCELQIFTSEPGLTTFTEKVRSLLRRRTGYVVRRNHY
;
A
#
# COMPACT_ATOMS: atom_id res chain seq x y z
N MET A 1 -17.93 -15.93 -28.52
CA MET A 1 -17.80 -14.54 -28.05
C MET A 1 -19.05 -14.19 -27.26
N ILE A 2 -18.95 -14.05 -25.93
CA ILE A 2 -20.08 -13.56 -25.14
C ILE A 2 -20.14 -12.05 -25.35
N ALA A 3 -21.18 -11.58 -26.03
CA ALA A 3 -21.49 -10.16 -26.17
C ALA A 3 -21.77 -9.60 -24.77
N THR A 4 -20.76 -8.97 -24.16
CA THR A 4 -20.95 -8.22 -22.92
C THR A 4 -21.60 -6.89 -23.29
N ASP A 5 -22.77 -6.62 -22.72
CA ASP A 5 -23.52 -5.38 -22.92
C ASP A 5 -22.59 -4.16 -22.70
N PRO A 6 -22.42 -3.26 -23.69
CA PRO A 6 -21.46 -2.16 -23.61
C PRO A 6 -21.66 -1.27 -22.38
N LYS A 7 -22.90 -1.13 -21.89
CA LYS A 7 -23.21 -0.36 -20.67
C LYS A 7 -22.66 -0.99 -19.40
N LEU A 8 -22.57 -2.32 -19.36
CA LEU A 8 -22.02 -3.10 -18.25
C LEU A 8 -20.49 -2.95 -18.20
N ASN A 9 -19.86 -2.86 -19.39
CA ASN A 9 -18.43 -2.62 -19.53
C ASN A 9 -18.03 -1.21 -19.04
N ASP A 10 -18.80 -0.17 -19.39
CA ASP A 10 -18.51 1.21 -18.98
C ASP A 10 -18.65 1.43 -17.47
N ARG A 11 -19.69 0.86 -16.84
CA ARG A 11 -19.87 0.93 -15.39
C ARG A 11 -18.73 0.22 -14.67
N ARG A 12 -18.32 -0.95 -15.16
CA ARG A 12 -17.18 -1.71 -14.64
C ARG A 12 -15.89 -0.88 -14.72
N LEU A 13 -15.60 -0.28 -15.88
CA LEU A 13 -14.41 0.56 -16.09
C LEU A 13 -14.36 1.76 -15.13
N ARG A 14 -15.52 2.37 -14.82
CA ARG A 14 -15.61 3.47 -13.85
C ARG A 14 -15.29 3.01 -12.43
N TRP A 15 -15.83 1.87 -12.00
CA TRP A 15 -15.53 1.30 -10.68
C TRP A 15 -14.06 0.93 -10.55
N GLU A 16 -13.48 0.34 -11.60
CA GLU A 16 -12.06 -0.01 -11.66
C GLU A 16 -11.17 1.22 -11.54
N ARG A 17 -11.51 2.30 -12.25
CA ARG A 17 -10.80 3.58 -12.13
C ARG A 17 -10.93 4.18 -10.75
N THR A 18 -12.11 4.08 -10.14
CA THR A 18 -12.37 4.58 -8.78
C THR A 18 -11.52 3.84 -7.75
N ILE A 19 -11.47 2.51 -7.82
CA ILE A 19 -10.62 1.67 -6.96
C ILE A 19 -9.14 2.02 -7.17
N TRP A 20 -8.73 2.25 -8.43
CA TRP A 20 -7.37 2.68 -8.72
C TRP A 20 -7.00 4.02 -8.08
N VAL A 21 -7.91 5.01 -8.11
CA VAL A 21 -7.71 6.30 -7.42
C VAL A 21 -7.67 6.11 -5.90
N ILE A 22 -8.55 5.30 -5.32
CA ILE A 22 -8.56 5.03 -3.88
C ILE A 22 -7.22 4.43 -3.43
N ASP A 23 -6.72 3.44 -4.17
CA ASP A 23 -5.42 2.82 -3.86
C ASP A 23 -4.26 3.84 -3.98
N MET A 24 -4.27 4.70 -5.01
CA MET A 24 -3.31 5.82 -5.16
C MET A 24 -3.35 6.76 -3.95
N VAL A 25 -4.55 7.14 -3.51
CA VAL A 25 -4.73 8.02 -2.36
C VAL A 25 -4.24 7.33 -1.08
N ALA A 26 -4.52 6.04 -0.88
CA ALA A 26 -4.03 5.30 0.28
C ALA A 26 -2.49 5.31 0.36
N TYR A 27 -1.81 5.06 -0.76
CA TYR A 27 -0.34 5.16 -0.84
C TYR A 27 0.16 6.58 -0.55
N ALA A 28 -0.52 7.61 -1.07
CA ALA A 28 -0.17 9.01 -0.80
C ALA A 28 -0.36 9.37 0.67
N VAL A 29 -1.44 8.91 1.32
CA VAL A 29 -1.67 9.12 2.75
C VAL A 29 -0.54 8.49 3.56
N MET A 30 -0.09 7.27 3.24
CA MET A 30 1.06 6.66 3.91
C MET A 30 2.34 7.47 3.72
N ALA A 31 2.59 7.96 2.51
CA ALA A 31 3.77 8.78 2.22
C ALA A 31 3.76 10.09 3.02
N VAL A 32 2.63 10.79 3.06
CA VAL A 32 2.47 12.05 3.82
C VAL A 32 2.61 11.80 5.32
N ASN A 33 2.05 10.71 5.85
CA ASN A 33 2.20 10.36 7.25
C ASN A 33 3.66 10.01 7.60
N GLY A 34 4.34 9.24 6.75
CA GLY A 34 5.76 8.94 6.90
C GLY A 34 6.64 10.19 6.88
N ALA A 35 6.40 11.09 5.92
CA ALA A 35 7.05 12.40 5.87
C ALA A 35 6.76 13.22 7.14
N SER A 36 5.50 13.25 7.59
CA SER A 36 5.13 14.00 8.79
C SER A 36 5.83 13.48 10.04
N ALA A 37 6.06 12.17 10.14
CA ALA A 37 6.81 11.58 11.22
C ALA A 37 8.31 11.95 11.18
N LEU A 38 8.88 12.17 10.00
CA LEU A 38 10.31 12.52 9.89
C LEU A 38 10.57 14.01 10.14
N TRP A 39 9.66 14.89 9.70
CA TRP A 39 9.88 16.34 9.74
C TRP A 39 9.06 17.09 10.79
N PHE A 40 7.93 16.55 11.25
CA PHE A 40 6.98 17.27 12.09
C PHE A 40 6.64 16.52 13.40
N THR A 41 7.47 15.56 13.83
CA THR A 41 7.23 14.85 15.10
C THR A 41 7.43 15.78 16.30
N SER A 42 6.35 15.95 17.08
CA SER A 42 6.31 16.78 18.28
C SER A 42 7.38 16.35 19.32
N PRO A 43 8.03 17.30 20.01
CA PRO A 43 8.97 17.01 21.11
C PRO A 43 8.40 16.09 22.18
N PHE A 44 7.10 16.21 22.49
CA PHE A 44 6.40 15.34 23.44
C PHE A 44 6.50 13.85 23.06
N VAL A 45 6.33 13.52 21.78
CA VAL A 45 6.44 12.15 21.28
C VAL A 45 7.89 11.66 21.32
N GLN A 46 8.85 12.57 21.13
CA GLN A 46 10.27 12.23 21.21
C GLN A 46 10.71 11.94 22.66
N GLU A 47 10.11 12.62 23.64
CA GLU A 47 10.38 12.44 25.07
C GLU A 47 9.73 11.17 25.64
N GLU A 48 8.53 10.81 25.17
CA GLU A 48 7.78 9.64 25.65
C GLU A 48 8.37 8.32 25.11
N ILE A 49 9.09 8.36 23.98
CA ILE A 49 9.64 7.17 23.33
C ILE A 49 11.06 6.88 23.83
N ARG A 50 11.23 5.71 24.49
CA ARG A 50 12.55 5.22 24.96
C ARG A 50 13.59 5.00 23.85
N LEU A 51 13.16 4.82 22.60
CA LEU A 51 14.01 4.58 21.44
C LEU A 51 13.62 5.52 20.28
N PRO A 52 14.05 6.80 20.29
CA PRO A 52 13.63 7.79 19.30
C PRO A 52 14.05 7.43 17.87
N ALA A 53 15.09 6.59 17.70
CA ALA A 53 15.49 6.03 16.41
C ALA A 53 14.36 5.24 15.72
N VAL A 54 13.39 4.71 16.49
CA VAL A 54 12.23 3.98 15.96
C VAL A 54 11.33 4.91 15.13
N ILE A 55 11.24 6.20 15.48
CA ILE A 55 10.53 7.25 14.70
C ILE A 55 11.07 7.32 13.28
N VAL A 56 12.40 7.35 13.16
CA VAL A 56 13.06 7.42 11.85
C VAL A 56 12.79 6.15 11.05
N VAL A 57 12.90 4.98 11.69
CA VAL A 57 12.68 3.69 11.02
C VAL A 57 11.25 3.59 10.45
N TRP A 58 10.21 3.85 11.24
CA TRP A 58 8.85 3.78 10.67
C TRP A 58 8.59 4.91 9.69
N GLY A 59 9.10 6.11 9.93
CA GLY A 59 8.87 7.27 9.07
C GLY A 59 9.41 6.99 7.67
N VAL A 60 10.62 6.41 7.60
CA VAL A 60 11.22 5.93 6.36
C VAL A 60 10.41 4.77 5.76
N LEU A 61 9.99 3.78 6.54
CA LEU A 61 9.21 2.64 6.03
C LEU A 61 7.86 3.06 5.44
N MET A 62 7.14 3.99 6.09
CA MET A 62 5.88 4.56 5.60
C MET A 62 6.10 5.47 4.40
N LEU A 63 7.16 6.29 4.40
CA LEU A 63 7.47 7.18 3.29
C LEU A 63 7.91 6.41 2.06
N ALA A 64 8.91 5.53 2.20
CA ALA A 64 9.41 4.69 1.12
C ALA A 64 8.35 3.70 0.65
N GLY A 65 7.58 3.12 1.56
CA GLY A 65 6.49 2.21 1.24
C GLY A 65 5.32 2.90 0.54
N GLY A 66 4.89 4.06 1.04
CA GLY A 66 3.82 4.87 0.48
C GLY A 66 4.19 5.47 -0.88
N ALA A 67 5.31 6.19 -0.97
CA ALA A 67 5.76 6.76 -2.23
C ALA A 67 6.12 5.68 -3.25
N GLY A 68 6.79 4.63 -2.78
CA GLY A 68 7.17 3.48 -3.57
C GLY A 68 5.98 2.71 -4.14
N GLY A 69 4.97 2.43 -3.31
CA GLY A 69 3.72 1.83 -3.75
C GLY A 69 2.92 2.73 -4.68
N PHE A 70 2.94 4.05 -4.44
CA PHE A 70 2.34 5.04 -5.33
C PHE A 70 2.96 4.99 -6.74
N PHE A 71 4.28 5.12 -6.86
CA PHE A 71 4.95 5.03 -8.15
C PHE A 71 4.86 3.63 -8.75
N GLY A 72 4.96 2.59 -7.92
CA GLY A 72 4.77 1.21 -8.34
C GLY A 72 3.41 1.01 -9.03
N ARG A 73 2.34 1.54 -8.47
CA ARG A 73 1.00 1.43 -9.06
C ARG A 73 0.74 2.46 -10.18
N LEU A 74 1.37 3.63 -10.16
CA LEU A 74 1.28 4.62 -11.24
C LEU A 74 1.91 4.08 -12.54
N PHE A 75 3.07 3.43 -12.43
CA PHE A 75 3.82 2.85 -13.56
C PHE A 75 3.51 1.37 -13.81
N GLY A 76 2.63 0.78 -13.02
CA GLY A 76 2.25 -0.62 -13.12
C GLY A 76 3.40 -1.60 -12.86
N LEU A 77 4.35 -1.29 -11.98
CA LEU A 77 5.48 -2.14 -11.60
C LEU A 77 5.09 -3.08 -10.45
N TRP A 78 4.73 -4.34 -10.78
CA TRP A 78 4.25 -5.32 -9.79
C TRP A 78 5.22 -5.55 -8.63
N ALA A 79 6.50 -5.83 -8.94
CA ALA A 79 7.50 -6.16 -7.93
C ALA A 79 7.76 -5.00 -6.95
N VAL A 80 7.76 -3.77 -7.46
CA VAL A 80 7.91 -2.54 -6.66
C VAL A 80 6.68 -2.35 -5.77
N GLU A 81 5.48 -2.49 -6.34
CA GLU A 81 4.22 -2.35 -5.60
C GLU A 81 4.16 -3.35 -4.44
N VAL A 82 4.51 -4.62 -4.65
CA VAL A 82 4.41 -5.66 -3.61
C VAL A 82 5.38 -5.42 -2.47
N ILE A 83 6.66 -5.20 -2.77
CA ILE A 83 7.71 -5.04 -1.75
C ILE A 83 7.45 -3.79 -0.91
N LEU A 84 7.10 -2.69 -1.57
CA LEU A 84 6.92 -1.40 -0.90
C LEU A 84 5.57 -1.33 -0.17
N ASN A 85 4.58 -2.11 -0.59
CA ASN A 85 3.35 -2.30 0.19
C ASN A 85 3.63 -2.99 1.53
N VAL A 86 4.51 -4.02 1.58
CA VAL A 86 4.96 -4.64 2.84
C VAL A 86 5.69 -3.62 3.73
N SER A 87 6.58 -2.80 3.15
CA SER A 87 7.27 -1.73 3.89
C SER A 87 6.28 -0.76 4.55
N ALA A 88 5.28 -0.30 3.80
CA ALA A 88 4.27 0.62 4.32
C ALA A 88 3.45 0.00 5.46
N TRP A 89 3.16 -1.30 5.42
CA TRP A 89 2.43 -1.99 6.50
C TRP A 89 3.24 -2.08 7.77
N SER A 90 4.52 -2.46 7.65
CA SER A 90 5.41 -2.50 8.79
C SER A 90 5.49 -1.12 9.45
N GLY A 91 5.59 -0.05 8.64
CA GLY A 91 5.53 1.32 9.13
C GLY A 91 4.20 1.67 9.83
N ALA A 92 3.06 1.32 9.25
CA ALA A 92 1.74 1.59 9.82
C ALA A 92 1.49 0.86 11.15
N VAL A 93 1.98 -0.38 11.28
CA VAL A 93 1.90 -1.14 12.55
C VAL A 93 2.74 -0.48 13.64
N CYS A 94 3.98 -0.07 13.32
CA CYS A 94 4.82 0.68 14.26
C CYS A 94 4.15 1.99 14.70
N TYR A 95 3.55 2.71 13.75
CA TYR A 95 2.83 3.95 14.05
C TYR A 95 1.65 3.73 15.00
N ALA A 96 0.85 2.68 14.78
CA ALA A 96 -0.28 2.35 15.64
C ALA A 96 0.16 2.08 17.07
N ILE A 97 1.20 1.26 17.28
CA ILE A 97 1.75 0.94 18.61
C ILE A 97 2.08 2.22 19.38
N ILE A 98 2.61 3.22 18.70
CA ILE A 98 3.15 4.42 19.34
C ILE A 98 2.07 5.43 19.64
N ILE A 99 1.11 5.60 18.74
CA ILE A 99 -0.08 6.37 19.08
C ILE A 99 -0.76 5.73 20.30
N PHE A 100 -0.98 4.42 20.32
CA PHE A 100 -1.61 3.75 21.45
C PHE A 100 -0.85 3.93 22.77
N SER A 101 0.49 4.04 22.74
CA SER A 101 1.28 4.38 23.94
C SER A 101 1.23 5.85 24.34
N ALA A 102 0.86 6.76 23.43
CA ALA A 102 0.95 8.21 23.62
C ALA A 102 -0.41 8.95 23.55
N VAL A 103 -1.55 8.24 23.55
CA VAL A 103 -2.89 8.88 23.37
C VAL A 103 -3.23 9.76 24.57
N THR A 104 -3.09 11.08 24.38
CA THR A 104 -3.56 12.11 25.31
C THR A 104 -4.54 13.11 24.68
N SER A 105 -4.72 13.11 23.34
CA SER A 105 -5.58 14.07 22.61
C SER A 105 -6.47 13.42 21.53
N GLY A 106 -7.61 14.03 21.20
CA GLY A 106 -8.55 13.51 20.19
C GLY A 106 -8.04 13.59 18.75
N SER A 107 -7.12 14.51 18.44
CA SER A 107 -6.55 14.67 17.10
C SER A 107 -5.64 13.50 16.68
N SER A 108 -4.95 12.86 17.62
CA SER A 108 -4.11 11.69 17.31
C SER A 108 -4.97 10.48 16.91
N LEU A 109 -6.19 10.36 17.44
CA LEU A 109 -7.14 9.30 17.07
C LEU A 109 -7.66 9.43 15.63
N VAL A 110 -7.86 10.66 15.14
CA VAL A 110 -8.29 10.90 13.76
C VAL A 110 -7.19 10.49 12.77
N ILE A 111 -5.94 10.88 13.06
CA ILE A 111 -4.80 10.51 12.21
C ILE A 111 -4.56 9.00 12.24
N LEU A 112 -4.68 8.37 13.41
CA LEU A 112 -4.64 6.92 13.54
C LEU A 112 -5.72 6.25 12.69
N GLY A 113 -6.96 6.74 12.74
CA GLY A 113 -8.06 6.23 11.91
C GLY A 113 -7.77 6.30 10.42
N MET A 114 -7.17 7.40 9.96
CA MET A 114 -6.75 7.57 8.56
C MET A 114 -5.65 6.58 8.15
N VAL A 115 -4.65 6.36 9.02
CA VAL A 115 -3.58 5.37 8.77
C VAL A 115 -4.13 3.95 8.77
N VAL A 116 -5.08 3.62 9.66
CA VAL A 116 -5.76 2.32 9.69
C VAL A 116 -6.58 2.10 8.43
N LEU A 117 -7.34 3.09 7.97
CA LEU A 117 -8.10 2.99 6.73
C LEU A 117 -7.17 2.81 5.52
N ALA A 118 -6.10 3.60 5.43
CA ALA A 118 -5.09 3.46 4.39
C ALA A 118 -4.45 2.06 4.42
N PHE A 119 -4.15 1.54 5.62
CA PHE A 119 -3.64 0.18 5.82
C PHE A 119 -4.61 -0.87 5.28
N LEU A 120 -5.91 -0.76 5.56
CA LEU A 120 -6.91 -1.71 5.07
C LEU A 120 -7.02 -1.72 3.54
N PHE A 121 -6.98 -0.56 2.89
CA PHE A 121 -6.98 -0.49 1.42
C PHE A 121 -5.72 -1.10 0.82
N MET A 122 -4.57 -0.83 1.42
CA MET A 122 -3.29 -1.41 1.03
C MET A 122 -3.24 -2.92 1.26
N PHE A 123 -3.83 -3.40 2.37
CA PHE A 123 -4.03 -4.81 2.70
C PHE A 123 -4.82 -5.55 1.64
N ARG A 124 -6.00 -5.02 1.32
CA ARG A 124 -6.84 -5.51 0.22
C ARG A 124 -6.02 -5.63 -1.08
N ARG A 125 -5.25 -4.59 -1.41
CA ARG A 125 -4.44 -4.57 -2.63
C ARG A 125 -3.32 -5.61 -2.63
N TYR A 126 -2.63 -5.83 -1.53
CA TYR A 126 -1.62 -6.87 -1.46
C TYR A 126 -2.22 -8.26 -1.62
N CYS A 127 -3.37 -8.54 -1.00
CA CYS A 127 -4.08 -9.80 -1.19
C CYS A 127 -4.40 -10.03 -2.67
N GLU A 128 -4.86 -9.00 -3.40
CA GLU A 128 -5.02 -9.08 -4.86
C GLU A 128 -3.70 -9.42 -5.56
N LEU A 129 -2.62 -8.71 -5.23
CA LEU A 129 -1.30 -8.94 -5.84
C LEU A 129 -0.78 -10.36 -5.63
N GLN A 130 -0.99 -10.94 -4.45
CA GLN A 130 -0.59 -12.30 -4.11
C GLN A 130 -1.41 -13.35 -4.86
N ILE A 131 -2.73 -13.17 -4.96
CA ILE A 131 -3.60 -14.09 -5.71
C ILE A 131 -3.16 -14.20 -7.18
N PHE A 132 -2.58 -13.15 -7.77
CA PHE A 132 -2.07 -13.21 -9.15
C PHE A 132 -0.68 -13.84 -9.28
N THR A 133 0.05 -14.09 -8.20
CA THR A 133 1.40 -14.71 -8.27
C THR A 133 1.41 -16.21 -8.44
N SER A 134 0.36 -16.89 -8.00
CA SER A 134 0.25 -18.34 -8.06
C SER A 134 -0.13 -18.82 -9.47
N GLU A 135 0.79 -18.72 -10.42
CA GLU A 135 0.71 -19.45 -11.69
C GLU A 135 1.33 -20.85 -11.50
N PRO A 136 0.53 -21.93 -11.57
CA PRO A 136 1.06 -23.29 -11.52
C PRO A 136 1.81 -23.58 -12.82
N GLY A 137 3.15 -23.77 -12.74
CA GLY A 137 3.96 -24.15 -13.89
C GLY A 137 5.43 -23.68 -13.90
N LEU A 138 5.81 -22.75 -13.02
CA LEU A 138 7.19 -22.26 -12.94
C LEU A 138 8.02 -23.14 -11.99
N THR A 139 9.02 -23.85 -12.51
CA THR A 139 9.84 -24.82 -11.75
C THR A 139 11.11 -24.18 -11.17
N THR A 140 11.73 -23.21 -11.86
CA THR A 140 13.02 -22.62 -11.44
C THR A 140 12.86 -21.26 -10.75
N PHE A 141 13.65 -20.97 -9.70
CA PHE A 141 13.64 -19.67 -9.00
C PHE A 141 13.93 -18.49 -9.91
N THR A 142 14.92 -18.60 -10.81
CA THR A 142 15.29 -17.53 -11.75
C THR A 142 14.17 -17.22 -12.75
N GLU A 143 13.43 -18.25 -13.19
CA GLU A 143 12.27 -18.10 -14.07
C GLU A 143 11.11 -17.44 -13.33
N LYS A 144 10.90 -17.79 -12.05
CA LYS A 144 9.96 -17.09 -11.16
C LYS A 144 10.32 -15.63 -11.00
N VAL A 145 11.57 -15.30 -10.64
CA VAL A 145 11.98 -13.90 -10.46
C VAL A 145 11.85 -13.11 -11.77
N ARG A 146 12.27 -13.69 -12.90
CA ARG A 146 12.16 -13.03 -14.22
C ARG A 146 10.71 -12.83 -14.65
N SER A 147 9.83 -13.80 -14.40
CA SER A 147 8.40 -13.66 -14.71
C SER A 147 7.76 -12.59 -13.81
N LEU A 148 8.10 -12.56 -12.53
CA LEU A 148 7.62 -11.55 -11.57
C LEU A 148 8.10 -10.12 -11.89
N LEU A 149 9.36 -9.95 -12.31
CA LEU A 149 9.91 -8.64 -12.69
C LEU A 149 9.33 -8.09 -13.99
N ARG A 150 8.97 -8.97 -14.93
CA ARG A 150 8.33 -8.57 -16.20
C ARG A 150 6.84 -8.28 -16.05
N ARG A 151 6.21 -8.72 -14.95
CA ARG A 151 4.78 -8.50 -14.72
C ARG A 151 4.52 -7.02 -14.48
N ARG A 152 3.63 -6.50 -15.32
CA ARG A 152 3.02 -5.20 -15.12
C ARG A 152 1.69 -5.39 -14.41
N THR A 153 1.42 -4.57 -13.40
CA THR A 153 0.10 -4.56 -12.76
C THR A 153 -0.91 -3.92 -13.70
N GLY A 154 -1.88 -4.72 -14.14
CA GLY A 154 -3.06 -4.18 -14.80
C GLY A 154 -3.94 -3.42 -13.81
N TYR A 155 -4.78 -2.52 -14.32
CA TYR A 155 -5.79 -1.83 -13.52
C TYR A 155 -6.80 -2.81 -12.87
N VAL A 156 -6.87 -4.06 -13.34
CA VAL A 156 -7.80 -5.12 -12.91
C VAL A 156 -7.33 -6.51 -13.36
N VAL A 157 -7.92 -7.53 -12.75
CA VAL A 157 -7.92 -8.93 -13.22
C VAL A 157 -8.54 -8.99 -14.61
N ARG A 158 -7.74 -9.24 -15.65
CA ARG A 158 -8.28 -9.91 -16.83
C ARG A 158 -8.51 -11.36 -16.42
N ARG A 159 -9.77 -11.73 -16.15
CA ARG A 159 -10.14 -13.14 -16.22
C ARG A 159 -9.88 -13.57 -17.65
N ASN A 160 -8.74 -14.23 -17.87
CA ASN A 160 -8.60 -15.08 -19.05
C ASN A 160 -9.56 -16.23 -18.80
N HIS A 161 -10.77 -16.11 -19.35
CA HIS A 161 -11.64 -17.26 -19.54
C HIS A 161 -10.91 -18.17 -20.53
N TYR A 162 -10.33 -19.24 -20.00
CA TYR A 162 -9.99 -20.41 -20.81
C TYR A 162 -11.28 -21.13 -21.21
#